data_AF-A0A2N2AFI1-F1
#
_entry.id   AF-A0A2N2AFI1-F1
#
_cell.length_a   1.000
_cell.length_b   1.000
_cell.length_c   1.000
_cell.angle_alpha   90.00
_cell.angle_beta   90.00
_cell.angle_gamma   90.00
#
_symmetry.space_group_name_H-M   'P 1'
#
loop_
_entity.id
_entity.type
_entity.pdbx_description
1 polymer ?
#
loop_
_entity_poly.entity_id
_entity_poly.type
_entity_poly.pdbx_seq_one_letter_code
_entity_poly.pdbx_strand_id
1 'polypeptide(L)'
;MTMQGSAPGDTGTDFQKLIRCKVAGPQGENGVRFVALECFSLWEHMMRTRHGFMCSDYSVGLWVPAEEFERRAAVFSHGGTVEAVGRFNFSIFDDTYHYTYTASRYVPDADAEQFRQAMLAHIPEDIRRSNRFDLEAVPGYCIEKENVASRDSLVLGLYHGLHDVY
;
A
#
# COMPACT_ATOMS: atom_id res chain seq x y z
N MET A 1 23.48 -31.63 5.32
CA MET A 1 23.68 -31.28 3.90
C MET A 1 22.66 -30.21 3.58
N THR A 2 23.13 -28.97 3.57
CA THR A 2 22.34 -27.74 3.51
C THR A 2 21.94 -27.47 2.07
N MET A 3 20.65 -27.30 1.79
CA MET A 3 20.18 -26.69 0.54
C MET A 3 19.29 -25.51 0.93
N GLN A 4 19.93 -24.34 1.00
CA GLN A 4 19.29 -23.04 0.92
C GLN A 4 18.63 -22.94 -0.46
N GLY A 5 17.31 -22.95 -0.49
CA GLY A 5 16.53 -22.47 -1.63
C GLY A 5 16.06 -21.06 -1.32
N SER A 6 16.96 -20.09 -1.34
CA SER A 6 16.57 -18.68 -1.42
C SER A 6 15.97 -18.46 -2.80
N ALA A 7 14.65 -18.29 -2.88
CA ALA A 7 14.00 -17.87 -4.12
C ALA A 7 14.56 -16.49 -4.52
N PRO A 8 14.81 -16.26 -5.82
CA PRO A 8 15.46 -15.05 -6.30
C PRO A 8 14.60 -13.85 -5.95
N GLY A 9 15.25 -12.85 -5.33
CA GLY A 9 14.66 -11.54 -5.13
C GLY A 9 14.18 -11.00 -6.46
N ASP A 10 12.87 -10.76 -6.55
CA ASP A 10 12.29 -9.95 -7.60
C ASP A 10 12.76 -8.51 -7.37
N THR A 11 13.95 -8.18 -7.87
CA THR A 11 14.37 -6.80 -8.10
C THR A 11 13.64 -6.26 -9.33
N GLY A 12 12.32 -6.40 -9.34
CA GLY A 12 11.42 -5.67 -10.21
C GLY A 12 11.31 -4.26 -9.67
N THR A 13 11.45 -3.27 -10.55
CA THR A 13 11.08 -1.88 -10.30
C THR A 13 9.58 -1.82 -10.03
N ASP A 14 9.16 -2.16 -8.80
CA ASP A 14 7.79 -2.56 -8.51
C ASP A 14 6.95 -1.33 -8.15
N PHE A 15 6.69 -0.51 -9.17
CA PHE A 15 5.78 0.62 -9.04
C PHE A 15 4.37 0.11 -8.76
N GLN A 16 3.67 0.74 -7.83
CA GLN A 16 2.31 0.35 -7.48
C GLN A 16 1.33 1.50 -7.70
N LYS A 17 0.21 1.24 -8.38
CA LYS A 17 -0.91 2.17 -8.38
C LYS A 17 -1.65 2.08 -7.05
N LEU A 18 -1.79 3.21 -6.38
CA LEU A 18 -2.48 3.35 -5.10
C LEU A 18 -3.72 4.23 -5.25
N ILE A 19 -4.72 3.94 -4.45
CA ILE A 19 -5.78 4.89 -4.10
C ILE A 19 -5.44 5.49 -2.75
N ARG A 20 -5.31 6.81 -2.70
CA ARG A 20 -5.34 7.57 -1.45
C ARG A 20 -6.78 7.93 -1.15
N CYS A 21 -7.19 7.77 0.10
CA CYS A 21 -8.49 8.22 0.56
C CYS A 21 -8.45 8.66 2.03
N LYS A 22 -9.39 9.52 2.41
CA LYS A 22 -9.68 9.82 3.80
C LYS A 22 -10.65 8.79 4.35
N VAL A 23 -10.34 8.29 5.54
CA VAL A 23 -11.23 7.43 6.33
C VAL A 23 -11.68 8.16 7.58
N ALA A 24 -12.98 8.10 7.86
CA ALA A 24 -13.60 8.62 9.06
C ALA A 24 -14.38 7.49 9.77
N GLY A 25 -14.04 7.23 11.02
CA GLY A 25 -14.63 6.19 11.85
C GLY A 25 -15.79 6.70 12.71
N PRO A 26 -16.61 5.78 13.26
CA PRO A 26 -17.77 6.14 14.06
C PRO A 26 -17.42 6.74 15.43
N GLN A 27 -16.18 6.55 15.92
CA GLN A 27 -15.72 7.07 17.21
C GLN A 27 -14.86 8.33 17.04
N GLY A 28 -14.90 8.96 15.87
CA GLY A 28 -14.13 10.16 15.55
C GLY A 28 -12.72 9.89 15.04
N GLU A 29 -12.39 8.63 14.76
CA GLU A 29 -11.12 8.28 14.10
C GLU A 29 -11.08 8.94 12.73
N ASN A 30 -9.97 9.60 12.40
CA ASN A 30 -9.77 10.18 11.08
C ASN A 30 -8.35 9.87 10.62
N GLY A 31 -8.18 9.60 9.34
CA GLY A 31 -6.86 9.35 8.79
C GLY A 31 -6.85 9.27 7.28
N VAL A 32 -5.64 9.21 6.74
CA VAL A 32 -5.39 8.95 5.32
C VAL A 32 -5.00 7.48 5.17
N ARG A 33 -5.45 6.85 4.09
CA ARG A 33 -5.09 5.48 3.73
C ARG A 33 -4.62 5.43 2.30
N PHE A 34 -3.56 4.66 2.10
CA PHE A 34 -3.02 4.31 0.80
C PHE A 34 -3.25 2.82 0.57
N VAL A 35 -4.01 2.48 -0.47
CA VAL A 35 -4.46 1.11 -0.73
C VAL A 35 -4.15 0.76 -2.17
N ALA A 36 -3.58 -0.43 -2.42
CA ALA A 36 -3.33 -0.88 -3.78
C ALA A 36 -4.63 -0.90 -4.59
N LEU A 37 -4.58 -0.35 -5.81
CA LEU A 37 -5.75 -0.19 -6.67
C LEU A 37 -6.51 -1.52 -6.87
N GLU A 38 -5.78 -2.62 -7.03
CA GLU A 38 -6.32 -3.97 -7.27
C GLU A 38 -7.20 -4.50 -6.14
N CYS A 39 -6.95 -4.13 -4.89
CA CYS A 39 -7.70 -4.61 -3.73
C CYS A 39 -8.62 -3.54 -3.13
N PHE A 40 -8.58 -2.32 -3.66
CA PHE A 40 -9.28 -1.16 -3.10
C PHE A 40 -10.80 -1.39 -2.97
N SER A 41 -11.48 -1.92 -3.99
CA SER A 41 -12.94 -2.11 -3.94
C SER A 41 -13.38 -3.06 -2.83
N LEU A 42 -12.64 -4.15 -2.62
CA LEU A 42 -12.93 -5.10 -1.54
C LEU A 42 -12.62 -4.48 -0.18
N TRP A 43 -11.48 -3.79 -0.06
CA TRP A 43 -11.09 -3.09 1.15
C TRP A 43 -12.12 -2.02 1.54
N GLU A 44 -12.54 -1.17 0.61
CA GLU A 44 -13.54 -0.11 0.83
C GLU A 44 -14.87 -0.72 1.28
N HIS A 45 -15.31 -1.79 0.61
CA HIS A 45 -16.51 -2.51 1.00
C HIS A 45 -16.43 -2.99 2.45
N MET A 46 -15.34 -3.66 2.84
CA MET A 46 -15.15 -4.13 4.20
C MET A 46 -15.11 -2.99 5.22
N MET A 47 -14.39 -1.90 4.91
CA MET A 47 -14.33 -0.73 5.78
C MET A 47 -15.72 -0.17 6.07
N ARG A 48 -16.57 -0.07 5.05
CA ARG A 48 -17.92 0.48 5.16
C ARG A 48 -18.91 -0.46 5.83
N THR A 49 -18.92 -1.73 5.43
CA THR A 49 -19.97 -2.67 5.86
C THR A 49 -19.64 -3.36 7.17
N ARG A 50 -18.37 -3.75 7.37
CA ARG A 50 -17.94 -4.51 8.56
C ARG A 50 -17.42 -3.61 9.67
N HIS A 51 -16.73 -2.53 9.31
CA HIS A 51 -16.03 -1.67 10.28
C HIS A 51 -16.70 -0.31 10.50
N GLY A 52 -17.73 0.05 9.71
CA GLY A 52 -18.50 1.28 9.88
C GLY A 52 -17.76 2.57 9.53
N PHE A 53 -16.66 2.48 8.77
CA PHE A 53 -15.92 3.65 8.30
C PHE A 53 -16.57 4.27 7.06
N MET A 54 -16.48 5.59 6.95
CA MET A 54 -16.75 6.33 5.72
C MET A 54 -15.43 6.57 4.98
N CYS A 55 -15.42 6.31 3.67
CA CYS A 55 -14.30 6.62 2.79
C CYS A 55 -14.68 7.81 1.90
N SER A 56 -13.74 8.74 1.68
CA SER A 56 -13.94 9.97 0.90
C SER A 56 -12.62 10.50 0.33
N ASP A 57 -12.68 11.56 -0.48
CA ASP A 57 -11.51 12.29 -1.00
C ASP A 57 -10.48 11.38 -1.69
N TYR A 58 -10.92 10.76 -2.80
CA TYR A 58 -10.17 9.71 -3.48
C TYR A 58 -9.23 10.28 -4.56
N SER A 59 -7.95 9.96 -4.48
CA SER A 59 -6.97 10.26 -5.52
C SER A 59 -6.21 9.01 -5.94
N VAL A 60 -5.76 8.98 -7.20
CA VAL A 60 -4.83 7.94 -7.69
C VAL A 60 -3.41 8.47 -7.53
N GLY A 61 -2.56 7.65 -6.96
CA GLY A 61 -1.12 7.88 -6.90
C GLY A 61 -0.33 6.75 -7.51
N LEU A 62 0.89 7.05 -7.94
CA LEU A 62 1.90 6.07 -8.26
C LEU A 62 2.88 6.00 -7.10
N TRP A 63 2.98 4.83 -6.47
CA TRP A 63 4.04 4.54 -5.52
C TRP A 63 5.30 4.09 -6.23
N VAL A 64 6.42 4.64 -5.81
CA VAL A 64 7.75 4.44 -6.38
C VAL A 64 8.74 4.16 -5.23
N PRO A 65 9.57 3.10 -5.30
CA PRO A 65 10.64 2.88 -4.34
C PRO A 65 11.57 4.10 -4.24
N ALA A 66 12.08 4.41 -3.05
CA ALA A 66 12.89 5.61 -2.83
C ALA A 66 14.10 5.69 -3.77
N GLU A 67 14.79 4.57 -3.99
CA GLU A 67 15.93 4.51 -4.90
C GLU A 67 15.56 4.84 -6.37
N GLU A 68 14.38 4.41 -6.83
CA GLU A 68 13.88 4.75 -8.17
C GLU A 68 13.46 6.21 -8.27
N PHE A 69 12.87 6.75 -7.20
CA PHE A 69 12.52 8.16 -7.13
C PHE A 69 13.78 9.02 -7.25
N GLU A 70 14.84 8.70 -6.50
CA GLU A 70 16.11 9.41 -6.53
C GLU A 70 16.79 9.32 -7.91
N ARG A 71 16.79 8.13 -8.53
CA ARG A 71 17.33 7.94 -9.89
C ARG A 71 16.65 8.81 -10.94
N ARG A 72 15.35 9.10 -10.77
CA ARG A 72 14.53 9.83 -11.76
C ARG A 72 13.86 11.06 -11.16
N ALA A 73 14.51 11.70 -10.18
CA ALA A 73 13.92 12.79 -9.41
C ALA A 73 13.36 13.91 -10.30
N ALA A 74 14.08 14.27 -11.37
CA ALA A 74 13.65 15.28 -12.33
C ALA A 74 12.33 14.95 -13.06
N VAL A 75 12.00 13.66 -13.22
CA VAL A 75 10.72 13.24 -13.84
C VAL A 75 9.60 13.28 -12.81
N PHE A 76 9.87 12.77 -11.61
CA PHE A 76 8.84 12.59 -10.58
C PHE A 76 8.52 13.86 -9.80
N SER A 77 9.47 14.77 -9.61
CA SER A 77 9.27 16.05 -8.90
C SER A 77 8.27 16.99 -9.60
N HIS A 78 8.04 16.80 -10.90
CA HIS A 78 7.07 17.55 -11.69
C HIS A 78 5.72 16.81 -11.84
N GLY A 79 5.62 15.60 -11.27
CA GLY A 79 4.48 14.69 -11.46
C GLY A 79 3.24 15.01 -10.61
N GLY A 80 3.35 15.94 -9.66
CA GLY A 80 2.27 16.37 -8.76
C GLY A 80 2.71 16.40 -7.30
N THR A 81 1.79 16.11 -6.38
CA THR A 81 2.07 16.08 -4.94
C THR A 81 2.84 14.81 -4.60
N VAL A 82 3.94 14.95 -3.85
CA VAL A 82 4.79 13.83 -3.41
C VAL A 82 4.64 13.65 -1.91
N GLU A 83 4.26 12.44 -1.47
CA GLU A 83 4.15 12.06 -0.06
C GLU A 83 5.06 10.86 0.23
N ALA A 84 5.78 10.90 1.36
CA ALA A 84 6.61 9.79 1.81
C ALA A 84 5.74 8.66 2.37
N VAL A 85 5.79 7.50 1.72
CA VAL A 85 4.92 6.35 1.99
C VAL A 85 5.76 5.09 1.90
N GLY A 86 5.97 4.41 3.02
CA GLY A 86 6.62 3.10 3.08
C GLY A 86 5.71 1.96 2.62
N ARG A 87 6.30 0.97 1.94
CA ARG A 87 5.65 -0.32 1.67
C ARG A 87 6.10 -1.34 2.72
N PHE A 88 5.18 -1.85 3.51
CA PHE A 88 5.40 -2.96 4.42
C PHE A 88 4.98 -4.26 3.74
N ASN A 89 5.95 -5.11 3.44
CA ASN A 89 5.76 -6.47 2.97
C ASN A 89 5.81 -7.40 4.16
N PHE A 90 4.84 -8.29 4.30
CA PHE A 90 4.89 -9.33 5.31
C PHE A 90 4.53 -10.67 4.74
N SER A 91 5.18 -11.70 5.28
CA SER A 91 4.89 -13.08 4.95
C SER A 91 4.68 -13.91 6.21
N ILE A 92 3.70 -14.80 6.16
CA ILE A 92 3.39 -15.74 7.24
C ILE A 92 3.28 -17.13 6.63
N PHE A 93 4.12 -18.05 7.06
CA PHE A 93 4.01 -19.46 6.68
C PHE A 93 3.00 -20.16 7.58
N ASP A 94 1.94 -20.69 6.97
CA ASP A 94 0.93 -21.51 7.63
C ASP A 94 1.36 -22.98 7.62
N ASP A 95 1.65 -23.52 8.80
CA ASP A 95 2.10 -24.90 8.96
C ASP A 95 0.96 -25.93 8.76
N THR A 96 -0.30 -25.51 8.92
CA THR A 96 -1.48 -26.37 8.76
C THR A 96 -1.73 -26.69 7.30
N TYR A 97 -1.55 -25.69 6.44
CA TYR A 97 -1.89 -25.78 5.01
C TYR A 97 -0.67 -25.72 4.10
N HIS A 98 0.54 -25.58 4.66
CA HIS A 98 1.82 -25.56 3.96
C HIS A 98 1.91 -24.53 2.82
N TYR A 99 1.36 -23.33 3.04
CA TYR A 99 1.51 -22.20 2.12
C TYR A 99 1.98 -20.95 2.86
N THR A 100 2.63 -20.05 2.12
CA THR A 100 3.01 -18.74 2.62
C THR A 100 1.94 -17.73 2.20
N TYR A 101 1.31 -17.09 3.18
CA TYR A 101 0.52 -15.90 2.95
C TYR A 101 1.47 -14.70 2.80
N THR A 102 1.29 -13.90 1.76
CA THR A 102 2.02 -12.64 1.56
C THR A 102 1.05 -11.49 1.38
N ALA A 103 1.42 -10.32 1.88
CA ALA A 103 0.66 -9.10 1.67
C ALA A 103 1.54 -7.87 1.80
N SER A 104 1.14 -6.82 1.09
CA SER A 104 1.76 -5.50 1.17
C SER A 104 0.77 -4.47 1.72
N ARG A 105 1.29 -3.50 2.48
CA ARG A 105 0.54 -2.33 2.96
C ARG A 105 1.36 -1.07 2.72
N TYR A 106 0.67 0.01 2.36
CA TYR A 106 1.29 1.30 2.08
C TYR A 106 0.89 2.26 3.20
N VAL A 107 1.88 2.84 3.86
CA VAL A 107 1.69 3.57 5.11
C VAL A 107 2.47 4.88 5.04
N PRO A 108 1.87 6.03 5.39
CA PRO A 108 2.62 7.27 5.52
C PRO A 108 3.79 7.09 6.48
N ASP A 109 4.94 7.68 6.19
CA ASP A 109 6.13 7.52 7.04
C ASP A 109 5.89 8.01 8.48
N ALA A 110 5.04 9.02 8.65
CA ALA A 110 4.63 9.52 9.96
C ALA A 110 3.92 8.46 10.83
N ASP A 111 3.25 7.49 10.19
CA ASP A 111 2.48 6.43 10.84
C ASP A 111 3.24 5.09 10.90
N ALA A 112 4.43 5.01 10.32
CA ALA A 112 5.17 3.77 10.08
C ALA A 112 5.43 2.95 11.35
N GLU A 113 5.95 3.58 12.41
CA GLU A 113 6.25 2.86 13.65
C GLU A 113 4.97 2.43 14.38
N GLN A 114 3.94 3.29 14.40
CA GLN A 114 2.65 2.93 14.98
C GLN A 114 2.04 1.72 14.26
N PHE A 115 2.06 1.73 12.93
CA PHE A 115 1.59 0.63 12.11
C PHE A 115 2.37 -0.66 12.39
N ARG A 116 3.71 -0.58 12.44
CA ARG A 116 4.58 -1.72 12.73
C ARG A 116 4.21 -2.37 14.07
N GLN A 117 4.05 -1.57 15.11
CA GLN A 117 3.67 -2.06 16.44
C GLN A 117 2.27 -2.68 16.44
N ALA A 118 1.29 -2.00 15.84
CA ALA A 118 -0.06 -2.51 15.74
C ALA A 118 -0.12 -3.84 14.99
N MET A 119 0.60 -3.97 13.87
CA MET A 119 0.64 -5.20 13.10
C MET A 119 1.29 -6.34 13.89
N LEU A 120 2.46 -6.10 14.50
CA LEU A 120 3.15 -7.10 15.33
C LEU A 120 2.33 -7.56 16.54
N ALA A 121 1.44 -6.73 17.07
CA ALA A 121 0.53 -7.10 18.16
C ALA A 121 -0.52 -8.15 17.76
N HIS A 122 -0.83 -8.28 16.46
CA HIS A 122 -1.75 -9.29 15.94
C HIS A 122 -1.05 -10.61 15.58
N ILE A 123 0.28 -10.65 15.61
CA ILE A 123 1.07 -11.84 15.30
C ILE A 123 1.39 -12.59 16.60
N PRO A 124 0.98 -13.87 16.73
CA PRO A 124 1.36 -14.70 17.87
C PRO A 124 2.87 -14.72 18.11
N GLU A 125 3.27 -14.70 19.38
CA GLU A 125 4.69 -14.58 19.74
C GLU A 125 5.54 -15.77 19.27
N ASP A 126 4.97 -16.98 19.26
CA ASP A 126 5.63 -18.19 18.75
C ASP A 126 5.88 -18.11 17.24
N ILE A 127 4.97 -17.51 16.48
CA ILE A 127 5.14 -17.25 15.04
C ILE A 127 6.22 -16.19 14.84
N ARG A 128 6.14 -15.07 15.58
CA ARG A 128 7.07 -13.94 15.46
C ARG A 128 8.53 -14.30 15.79
N ARG A 129 8.75 -15.25 16.71
CA ARG A 129 10.10 -15.73 17.08
C ARG A 129 10.60 -16.88 16.20
N SER A 130 9.80 -17.35 15.25
CA SER A 130 10.15 -18.43 14.32
C SER A 130 10.61 -17.88 12.97
N ASN A 131 11.07 -18.77 12.08
CA ASN A 131 11.37 -18.44 10.67
C ASN A 131 10.11 -18.42 9.76
N ARG A 132 8.91 -18.48 10.35
CA ARG A 132 7.64 -18.49 9.62
C ARG A 132 7.07 -17.09 9.39
N PHE A 133 7.72 -16.06 9.91
CA PHE A 133 7.28 -14.69 9.78
C PHE A 133 8.42 -13.83 9.26
N ASP A 134 8.11 -13.01 8.26
CA ASP A 134 9.00 -11.97 7.78
C ASP A 134 8.24 -10.66 7.64
N LEU A 135 8.93 -9.57 7.94
CA LEU A 135 8.42 -8.20 7.80
C LEU A 135 9.53 -7.32 7.26
N GLU A 136 9.34 -6.85 6.05
CA GLU A 136 10.23 -5.92 5.36
C GLU A 136 9.52 -4.59 5.16
N ALA A 137 10.21 -3.50 5.48
CA ALA A 137 9.75 -2.14 5.17
C ALA A 137 10.64 -1.57 4.06
N VAL A 138 10.03 -1.24 2.92
CA VAL A 138 10.69 -0.62 1.77
C VAL A 138 10.29 0.86 1.72
N PRO A 139 11.24 1.80 1.84
CA PRO A 139 10.94 3.22 1.74
C PRO A 139 10.52 3.59 0.32
N GLY A 140 9.63 4.56 0.20
CA GLY A 140 9.12 5.02 -1.10
C GLY A 140 8.30 6.29 -1.02
N TYR A 141 7.83 6.70 -2.18
CA TYR A 141 7.05 7.92 -2.35
C TYR A 141 5.79 7.62 -3.16
N CYS A 142 4.66 8.20 -2.74
CA CYS A 142 3.45 8.24 -3.54
C CYS A 142 3.36 9.59 -4.26
N ILE A 143 3.19 9.54 -5.57
CA ILE A 143 3.10 10.72 -6.44
C ILE A 143 1.67 10.80 -6.98
N GLU A 144 0.97 11.88 -6.66
CA GLU A 144 -0.43 12.08 -7.01
C GLU A 144 -0.59 13.23 -8.01
N LYS A 145 -1.37 12.98 -9.08
CA LYS A 145 -1.69 14.00 -10.07
C LYS A 145 -3.15 14.40 -9.96
N GLU A 146 -3.40 15.40 -9.12
CA GLU A 146 -4.72 16.03 -8.87
C GLU A 146 -5.87 15.06 -8.54
N ASN A 147 -6.94 15.61 -7.96
CA ASN A 147 -8.01 14.81 -7.38
C ASN A 147 -8.89 14.20 -8.49
N VAL A 148 -9.24 12.92 -8.39
CA VAL A 148 -10.18 12.34 -9.35
C VAL A 148 -11.58 12.66 -8.86
N ALA A 149 -12.32 13.46 -9.64
CA ALA A 149 -13.61 14.01 -9.23
C ALA A 149 -14.68 12.95 -8.88
N SER A 150 -14.54 11.69 -9.35
CA SER A 150 -15.49 10.61 -9.03
C SER A 150 -14.84 9.23 -8.94
N ARG A 151 -15.37 8.40 -8.02
CA ARG A 151 -14.99 7.00 -7.80
C ARG A 151 -15.16 6.12 -9.04
N ASP A 152 -16.17 6.40 -9.86
CA ASP A 152 -16.50 5.56 -11.02
C ASP A 152 -15.41 5.65 -12.10
N SER A 153 -14.65 6.75 -12.14
CA SER A 153 -13.48 6.90 -13.01
C SER A 153 -12.23 6.15 -12.50
N LEU A 154 -12.19 5.78 -11.21
CA LEU A 154 -11.06 5.08 -10.59
C LEU A 154 -11.06 3.59 -10.90
N VAL A 155 -12.25 2.96 -10.88
CA VAL A 155 -12.42 1.50 -10.94
C VAL A 155 -12.01 0.91 -12.30
N LEU A 156 -12.04 1.70 -13.37
CA LEU A 156 -11.67 1.24 -14.71
C LEU A 156 -10.20 1.48 -15.05
N GLY A 157 -9.43 2.18 -14.20
CA GLY A 157 -8.09 2.65 -14.58
C GLY A 157 -8.09 3.59 -15.79
N LEU A 158 -9.25 4.09 -16.20
CA LEU A 158 -9.46 4.97 -17.35
C LEU A 158 -9.49 6.42 -16.85
N TYR A 159 -8.30 7.00 -16.71
CA TYR A 159 -8.19 8.45 -16.62
C TYR A 159 -8.67 9.04 -17.95
N HIS A 160 -9.79 9.78 -17.94
CA HIS A 160 -10.39 10.39 -19.14
C HIS A 160 -9.72 11.71 -19.58
N GLY A 161 -8.62 12.13 -18.95
CA GLY A 161 -7.93 13.39 -19.25
C GLY A 161 -7.14 13.44 -20.56
N LEU A 162 -7.44 12.58 -21.54
CA LEU A 162 -6.89 12.65 -22.90
C LEU A 162 -7.88 13.25 -23.92
N HIS A 163 -9.07 13.67 -23.50
CA HIS A 163 -10.07 14.26 -24.41
C HIS A 163 -9.96 15.77 -24.62
N ASP A 164 -9.06 16.49 -23.93
CA ASP A 164 -8.87 17.94 -24.12
C ASP A 164 -7.69 18.31 -25.03
N VAL A 165 -7.17 17.35 -25.80
CA VAL A 165 -6.21 17.61 -26.87
C VAL A 165 -6.73 16.98 -28.15
N TYR A 166 -7.83 17.53 -28.70
CA TYR A 166 -8.11 17.69 -30.14
C TYR A 166 -9.41 18.47 -30.32
#